data_AF-A0A929AW59-F1
#
_entry.id   AF-A0A929AW59-F1
#
_cell.length_a   1.000
_cell.length_b   1.000
_cell.length_c   1.000
_cell.angle_alpha   90.00
_cell.angle_beta   90.00
_cell.angle_gamma   90.00
#
_symmetry.space_group_name_H-M   'P 1'
#
loop_
_entity.id
_entity.type
_entity.pdbx_description
1 polymer ?
#
loop_
_entity_poly.entity_id
_entity_poly.type
_entity_poly.pdbx_seq_one_letter_code
_entity_poly.pdbx_strand_id
1 'polypeptide(L)'
;MSSNKQDNNSKYRVEYVTPKPSKLRLSGEALRKLDREESLVATVKVSQEGYVPSGVEVRTWISPLIFTANIPCEVLEQLEEDPAVVAIEPVYNLRSP
;
A
#
# COMPACT_ATOMS: atom_id res chain seq x y z
N MET A 1 1.80 -39.13 -59.20
CA MET A 1 1.51 -37.97 -58.33
C MET A 1 0.47 -38.42 -57.33
N SER A 2 0.90 -38.68 -56.09
CA SER A 2 0.05 -39.27 -55.05
C SER A 2 0.07 -38.40 -53.80
N SER A 3 -1.13 -38.21 -53.26
CA SER A 3 -1.54 -37.17 -52.35
C SER A 3 -0.94 -37.27 -50.94
N ASN A 4 -0.61 -36.08 -50.44
CA ASN A 4 -0.70 -35.61 -49.06
C ASN A 4 -1.53 -36.51 -48.11
N LYS A 5 -0.91 -37.01 -47.04
CA LYS A 5 -1.57 -37.32 -45.77
C LYS A 5 -0.67 -36.90 -44.62
N GLN A 6 -1.10 -35.80 -44.01
CA GLN A 6 -0.58 -35.28 -42.75
C GLN A 6 -1.47 -35.86 -41.65
N ASP A 7 -0.94 -36.82 -40.91
CA ASP A 7 -1.65 -37.42 -39.79
C ASP A 7 -1.36 -36.64 -38.50
N ASN A 8 -2.46 -36.13 -37.97
CA ASN A 8 -2.56 -35.29 -36.79
C ASN A 8 -2.61 -36.15 -35.54
N ASN A 9 -1.79 -35.84 -34.52
CA ASN A 9 -2.17 -36.16 -33.13
C ASN A 9 -1.47 -35.22 -32.13
N SER A 10 -1.97 -33.98 -32.03
CA SER A 10 -1.64 -33.08 -30.93
C SER A 10 -2.56 -33.37 -29.74
N LYS A 11 -2.00 -34.03 -28.73
CA LYS A 11 -2.64 -34.52 -27.50
C LYS A 11 -2.82 -33.43 -26.43
N TYR A 12 -3.17 -32.21 -26.81
CA TYR A 12 -3.37 -31.13 -25.85
C TYR A 12 -4.75 -30.50 -26.07
N ARG A 13 -5.73 -30.99 -25.31
CA ARG A 13 -7.04 -30.37 -25.21
C ARG A 13 -6.88 -29.17 -24.28
N VAL A 14 -6.76 -27.97 -24.85
CA VAL A 14 -6.83 -26.71 -24.11
C VAL A 14 -8.28 -26.51 -23.71
N GLU A 15 -8.64 -26.90 -22.49
CA GLU A 15 -9.91 -26.50 -21.90
C GLU A 15 -9.81 -25.01 -21.55
N TYR A 16 -10.54 -24.18 -22.30
CA TYR A 16 -10.70 -22.76 -21.97
C TYR A 16 -11.48 -22.66 -20.66
N VAL A 17 -10.75 -22.61 -19.55
CA VAL A 17 -11.32 -22.33 -18.24
C VAL A 17 -11.78 -20.87 -18.28
N THR A 18 -13.08 -20.66 -18.48
CA THR A 18 -13.66 -19.32 -18.40
C THR A 18 -13.42 -18.83 -16.97
N PRO A 19 -12.68 -17.73 -16.74
CA PRO A 19 -12.54 -17.21 -15.39
C PRO A 19 -13.94 -16.79 -14.96
N LYS A 20 -14.50 -17.53 -13.99
CA LYS A 20 -15.74 -17.11 -13.34
C LYS A 20 -15.49 -15.69 -12.82
N PRO A 21 -16.35 -14.70 -13.12
CA PRO A 21 -16.27 -13.41 -12.45
C PRO A 21 -16.68 -13.62 -11.01
N SER A 22 -15.77 -14.13 -10.18
CA SER A 22 -15.89 -14.13 -8.74
C SER A 22 -15.86 -12.67 -8.33
N LYS A 23 -17.05 -12.08 -8.15
CA LYS A 23 -17.23 -10.84 -7.40
C LYS A 23 -16.81 -11.12 -5.97
N LEU A 24 -15.50 -11.12 -5.72
CA LEU A 24 -14.94 -11.04 -4.39
C LEU A 24 -15.41 -9.71 -3.82
N ARG A 25 -16.53 -9.75 -3.10
CA ARG A 25 -16.88 -8.65 -2.20
C ARG A 25 -15.91 -8.74 -1.04
N LEU A 26 -14.77 -8.08 -1.21
CA LEU A 26 -13.85 -7.79 -0.12
C LEU A 26 -14.70 -7.15 0.99
N SER A 27 -14.75 -7.80 2.15
CA SER A 27 -15.41 -7.22 3.32
C SER A 27 -14.72 -5.90 3.66
N GLY A 28 -15.46 -4.90 4.15
CA GLY A 28 -14.86 -3.62 4.53
C GLY A 28 -13.68 -3.76 5.52
N GLU A 29 -13.65 -4.84 6.28
CA GLU A 29 -12.53 -5.21 7.17
C GLU A 29 -11.28 -5.69 6.42
N ALA A 30 -11.43 -6.37 5.27
CA ALA A 30 -10.31 -6.78 4.43
C ALA A 30 -9.72 -5.57 3.68
N LEU A 31 -10.55 -4.63 3.22
CA LEU A 31 -10.10 -3.38 2.63
C LEU A 31 -9.32 -2.54 3.66
N ARG A 32 -9.83 -2.40 4.89
CA ARG A 32 -9.12 -1.72 5.99
C ARG A 32 -7.81 -2.38 6.40
N LYS A 33 -7.63 -3.68 6.16
CA LYS A 33 -6.38 -4.38 6.44
C LYS A 33 -5.34 -4.16 5.35
N LEU A 34 -5.75 -4.13 4.08
CA LEU A 34 -4.87 -3.77 2.95
C LEU A 34 -4.40 -2.32 3.03
N ASP A 35 -5.29 -1.40 3.37
CA ASP A 35 -4.97 0.03 3.56
C ASP A 35 -3.89 0.26 4.64
N ARG A 36 -3.88 -0.59 5.68
CA ARG A 36 -2.87 -0.55 6.75
C ARG A 36 -1.50 -1.06 6.31
N GLU A 37 -1.42 -1.93 5.31
CA GLU A 37 -0.12 -2.44 4.80
C GLU A 37 0.66 -1.36 4.04
N GLU A 38 0.00 -0.27 3.62
CA GLU A 38 0.62 0.86 2.91
C GLU A 38 0.77 2.11 3.78
N SER A 39 0.84 1.95 5.10
CA SER A 39 1.07 3.05 6.03
C SER A 39 2.44 2.95 6.72
N LEU A 40 3.20 4.04 6.67
CA LEU A 40 4.49 4.19 7.34
C LEU A 40 4.27 4.74 8.75
N VAL A 41 4.92 4.12 9.73
CA VAL A 41 5.04 4.74 11.07
C VAL A 41 6.25 5.66 11.05
N ALA A 42 6.05 6.94 11.34
CA ALA A 42 7.13 7.92 11.39
C ALA A 42 6.96 8.89 12.56
N THR A 43 8.07 9.50 12.98
CA THR A 43 8.11 10.71 13.79
C THR A 43 8.05 11.91 12.85
N VAL A 44 7.08 12.79 13.07
CA VAL A 44 6.87 14.02 12.30
C VAL A 44 7.22 15.20 13.19
N LYS A 45 8.02 16.12 12.66
CA LYS A 45 8.31 17.42 13.26
C LYS A 45 7.65 18.50 12.43
N VAL A 46 6.94 19.41 13.08
CA VAL A 46 6.24 20.53 12.45
C VAL A 46 6.80 21.87 12.95
N SER A 47 6.57 22.93 12.18
CA SER A 47 7.00 24.29 12.51
C SER A 47 6.00 25.06 13.38
N GLN A 48 4.75 24.59 13.46
CA GLN A 48 3.67 25.20 14.24
C GLN A 48 3.12 24.23 15.29
N GLU A 49 2.91 24.74 16.51
CA GLU A 49 2.37 23.95 17.62
C GLU A 49 0.96 23.45 17.33
N GLY A 50 0.74 22.15 17.56
CA GLY A 50 -0.56 21.51 17.37
C GLY A 50 -0.98 21.34 15.91
N TYR A 51 -0.14 21.70 14.93
CA TYR A 51 -0.39 21.42 13.53
C TYR A 51 -0.31 19.92 13.26
N VAL A 52 -1.34 19.39 12.60
CA VAL A 52 -1.38 18.01 12.11
C VAL A 52 -1.69 18.08 10.62
N PRO A 53 -0.78 17.61 9.74
CA PRO A 53 -1.02 17.58 8.31
C PRO A 53 -2.23 16.71 7.94
N SER A 54 -2.87 17.02 6.82
CA SER A 54 -4.05 16.29 6.36
C SER A 54 -3.71 14.84 6.00
N GLY A 55 -4.61 13.91 6.33
CA GLY A 55 -4.41 12.47 6.05
C GLY A 55 -3.44 11.76 6.99
N VAL A 56 -2.88 12.45 7.99
CA VAL A 56 -1.98 11.87 8.99
C VAL A 56 -2.74 11.48 10.24
N GLU A 57 -2.57 10.23 10.68
CA GLU A 57 -3.15 9.74 11.94
C GLU A 57 -2.12 9.83 13.06
N VAL A 58 -2.31 10.76 14.00
CA VAL A 58 -1.41 10.90 15.15
C VAL A 58 -1.56 9.71 16.09
N ARG A 59 -0.43 9.09 16.45
CA ARG A 59 -0.35 8.03 17.45
C ARG A 59 -0.09 8.59 18.84
N THR A 60 0.99 9.35 18.99
CA THR A 60 1.45 9.89 20.26
C THR A 60 2.19 11.21 20.06
N TRP A 61 1.87 12.21 20.86
CA TRP A 61 2.62 13.46 20.94
C TRP A 61 3.86 13.30 21.84
N ILE A 62 5.02 13.71 21.33
CA ILE A 62 6.30 13.76 22.08
C ILE A 62 6.48 15.17 22.66
N SER A 63 6.12 16.20 21.88
CA SER A 63 6.09 17.61 22.28
C SER A 63 5.05 18.37 21.43
N PRO A 64 4.71 19.64 21.71
CA PRO A 64 3.77 20.41 20.89
C PRO A 64 4.13 20.51 19.39
N LEU A 65 5.40 20.25 19.03
CA LEU A 65 5.94 20.33 17.66
C LEU A 65 6.36 18.97 17.09
N ILE A 66 6.30 17.89 17.87
CA ILE A 66 6.82 16.58 17.48
C ILE A 66 5.84 15.50 17.90
N PHE A 67 5.44 14.65 16.96
CA PHE A 67 4.57 13.52 17.23
C PHE A 67 4.93 12.31 16.37
N THR A 68 4.49 11.14 16.79
CA THR A 68 4.53 9.93 15.97
C THR A 68 3.19 9.75 15.29
N ALA A 69 3.20 9.26 14.05
CA ALA A 69 1.99 9.09 13.26
C ALA A 69 2.05 7.85 12.37
N ASN A 70 0.87 7.37 11.98
CA ASN A 70 0.71 6.55 10.79
C ASN A 70 0.50 7.49 9.61
N ILE A 71 1.35 7.36 8.60
CA ILE A 71 1.35 8.15 7.38
C ILE A 71 1.03 7.21 6.22
N PRO A 72 -0.14 7.34 5.58
CA PRO A 72 -0.41 6.64 4.33
C PRO A 72 0.64 7.00 3.27
N CYS A 73 1.14 6.01 2.52
CA CYS A 73 2.14 6.26 1.47
C CYS A 73 1.66 7.27 0.43
N GLU A 74 0.36 7.30 0.14
CA GLU A 74 -0.26 8.24 -0.82
C GLU A 74 -0.14 9.72 -0.43
N VAL A 75 0.03 10.03 0.86
CA VAL A 75 0.20 11.42 1.32
C VAL A 75 1.65 11.79 1.62
N LEU A 76 2.59 10.84 1.54
CA LEU A 76 3.98 11.07 1.94
C LEU A 76 4.65 12.17 1.11
N GLU A 77 4.50 12.14 -0.21
CA GLU A 77 5.04 13.17 -1.11
C GLU A 77 4.48 14.57 -0.77
N GLN A 78 3.19 14.66 -0.47
CA GLN A 78 2.55 15.93 -0.09
C GLN A 78 3.08 16.46 1.25
N LEU A 79 3.41 15.57 2.18
CA LEU A 79 3.98 15.95 3.47
C LEU A 79 5.42 16.43 3.35
N GLU A 80 6.20 15.89 2.42
CA GLU A 80 7.55 16.35 2.14
C GLU A 80 7.57 17.75 1.50
N GLU A 81 6.52 18.11 0.76
CA GLU A 81 6.34 19.43 0.17
C GLU A 81 5.68 20.45 1.11
N ASP A 82 5.10 20.01 2.23
CA ASP A 82 4.40 20.88 3.17
C ASP A 82 5.40 21.78 3.92
N PRO A 83 5.34 23.12 3.76
CA PRO A 83 6.26 24.04 4.43
C PRO A 83 6.11 24.06 5.95
N ALA A 84 5.00 23.56 6.48
CA ALA A 84 4.79 23.40 7.91
C ALA A 84 5.42 22.12 8.47
N VAL A 85 5.80 21.16 7.61
CA VAL A 85 6.52 19.95 8.00
C VAL A 85 8.03 20.21 7.90
N VAL A 86 8.73 19.99 9.01
CA VAL A 86 10.17 20.24 9.13
C VAL A 86 10.97 18.95 8.87
N ALA A 87 10.46 17.81 9.33
CA ALA A 87 11.10 16.52 9.16
C ALA A 87 10.12 15.36 9.32
N ILE A 88 10.38 14.26 8.60
CA ILE A 88 9.67 12.99 8.71
C ILE A 88 10.73 11.89 8.87
N GLU A 89 10.74 11.20 10.00
CA GLU A 89 11.71 10.15 10.32
C GLU A 89 11.00 8.80 10.51
N PRO A 90 11.24 7.79 9.65
CA PRO A 90 10.65 6.47 9.79
C PRO A 90 11.02 5.83 11.13
N VAL A 91 10.04 5.23 11.81
CA VAL A 91 10.30 4.43 13.02
C VAL A 91 10.64 3.01 12.59
N TYR A 92 11.93 2.73 12.45
CA TYR A 92 12.40 1.37 12.21
C TYR A 92 12.26 0.55 13.49
N ASN A 93 11.34 -0.40 13.52
CA ASN A 93 11.47 -1.51 14.44
C ASN A 93 12.67 -2.33 13.96
N LEU A 94 13.80 -2.22 14.66
CA LEU A 94 14.90 -3.17 14.53
C LEU A 94 14.35 -4.55 14.92
N ARG A 95 13.79 -5.28 13.96
CA ARG A 95 13.61 -6.72 14.10
C ARG A 95 15.02 -7.30 14.04
N SER A 96 15.58 -7.58 15.20
CA SER A 96 16.73 -8.45 15.32
C SER A 96 16.39 -9.80 14.63
N PRO A 97 17.28 -10.33 13.77
CA PRO A 97 17.10 -11.64 13.16
C PRO A 97 17.08 -12.78 14.19
#